data_AF-A0A847XBG1-F1
#
_entry.id   AF-A0A847XBG1-F1
#
_cell.length_a   1.000
_cell.length_b   1.000
_cell.length_c   1.000
_cell.angle_alpha   90.00
_cell.angle_beta   90.00
_cell.angle_gamma   90.00
#
_symmetry.space_group_name_H-M   'P 1'
#
loop_
_entity.id
_entity.type
_entity.pdbx_description
1 polymer ?
#
loop_
_entity_poly.entity_id
_entity_poly.type
_entity_poly.pdbx_seq_one_letter_code
_entity_poly.pdbx_strand_id
1 'polypeptide(L)'
;MFEIEDVKPEIEIEEVLEKKVATEEIKKEIPYEVTYIYDDSLEKGMEKVTKEGINGSVTYKYTYEYDNDVLVRSQRKKYPESTYP
;
A
#
# COMPACT_ATOMS: atom_id res chain seq x y z
N MET A 1 1.31 61.61 -34.58
CA MET A 1 1.52 61.61 -33.12
C MET A 1 0.67 60.47 -32.60
N PHE A 2 1.30 59.37 -32.19
CA PHE A 2 0.59 58.19 -31.65
C PHE A 2 0.83 58.21 -30.14
N GLU A 3 -0.25 58.35 -29.37
CA GLU A 3 -0.22 58.08 -27.94
C GLU A 3 -0.03 56.56 -27.78
N ILE A 4 1.14 56.18 -27.28
CA ILE A 4 1.32 54.87 -26.69
C ILE A 4 0.62 54.93 -25.34
N GLU A 5 -0.57 54.35 -25.24
CA GLU A 5 -1.17 54.06 -23.94
C GLU A 5 -0.21 53.13 -23.19
N ASP A 6 0.29 53.57 -22.04
CA ASP A 6 1.14 52.76 -21.16
C ASP A 6 0.39 51.48 -20.77
N VAL A 7 0.68 50.39 -21.49
CA VAL A 7 0.17 49.06 -21.13
C VAL A 7 0.86 48.65 -19.84
N LYS A 8 0.18 48.85 -18.71
CA LYS A 8 0.61 48.35 -17.41
C LYS A 8 0.78 46.83 -17.50
N PRO A 9 1.96 46.25 -17.21
CA PRO A 9 2.11 44.81 -17.20
C PRO A 9 1.34 44.25 -16.00
N GLU A 10 0.17 43.67 -16.23
CA GLU A 10 -0.47 42.77 -15.27
C GLU A 10 0.31 41.45 -15.32
N ILE A 11 1.17 41.23 -14.33
CA ILE A 11 1.79 39.93 -14.11
C ILE A 11 0.68 39.02 -13.59
N GLU A 12 0.07 38.25 -14.47
CA GLU A 12 -0.72 37.08 -14.08
C GLU A 12 0.26 36.06 -13.51
N ILE A 13 0.38 36.02 -12.18
CA ILE A 13 0.99 34.89 -11.49
C ILE A 13 0.06 33.69 -11.67
N GLU A 14 0.28 32.93 -12.76
CA GLU A 14 -0.20 31.55 -12.84
C GLU A 14 0.47 30.80 -11.69
N GLU A 15 -0.26 30.58 -10.60
CA GLU A 15 0.18 29.71 -9.52
C GLU A 15 0.39 28.32 -10.12
N VAL A 16 1.65 27.95 -10.37
CA VAL A 16 2.00 26.61 -10.84
C VAL A 16 1.74 25.66 -9.67
N LEU A 17 0.52 25.16 -9.56
CA LEU A 17 0.11 24.19 -8.55
C LEU A 17 0.89 22.89 -8.81
N GLU A 18 1.90 22.61 -7.97
CA GLU A 18 2.73 21.42 -8.12
C GLU A 18 2.02 20.23 -7.46
N LYS A 19 1.48 19.32 -8.29
CA LYS A 19 0.90 18.06 -7.81
C LYS A 19 1.95 16.96 -7.78
N LYS A 20 2.18 16.37 -6.61
CA LYS A 20 3.10 15.23 -6.41
C LYS A 20 2.33 13.99 -6.00
N VAL A 21 2.73 12.84 -6.52
CA VAL A 21 2.19 11.54 -6.10
C VAL A 21 3.34 10.65 -5.64
N ALA A 22 3.26 10.18 -4.39
CA ALA A 22 4.22 9.24 -3.82
C ALA A 22 3.53 7.89 -3.56
N THR A 23 4.28 6.80 -3.77
CA THR A 23 3.79 5.45 -3.50
C THR A 23 4.77 4.66 -2.64
N GLU A 24 4.24 3.90 -1.69
CA GLU A 24 5.01 3.05 -0.79
C GLU A 24 4.40 1.66 -0.74
N GLU A 25 5.23 0.63 -0.75
CA GLU A 25 4.80 -0.77 -0.68
C GLU A 25 5.40 -1.46 0.55
N ILE A 26 4.53 -2.04 1.38
CA ILE A 26 4.91 -2.71 2.62
C ILE A 26 4.40 -4.15 2.57
N LYS A 27 5.32 -5.11 2.61
CA LYS A 27 5.00 -6.54 2.71
C LYS A 27 5.01 -6.97 4.19
N LYS A 28 3.97 -7.68 4.62
CA LYS A 28 3.87 -8.29 5.95
C LYS A 28 3.64 -9.78 5.82
N GLU A 29 4.42 -10.56 6.55
CA GLU A 29 4.24 -12.00 6.70
C GLU A 29 3.14 -12.29 7.72
N ILE A 30 2.32 -13.31 7.46
CA ILE A 30 1.24 -13.79 8.32
C ILE A 30 1.62 -15.23 8.70
N PRO A 31 1.98 -15.51 9.96
CA PRO A 31 2.37 -16.86 10.36
C PRO A 31 1.21 -17.84 10.17
N TYR A 32 1.51 -19.08 9.81
CA TYR A 32 0.50 -20.14 9.80
C TYR A 32 0.11 -20.52 11.24
N GLU A 33 -1.12 -21.00 11.41
CA GLU A 33 -1.59 -21.54 12.68
C GLU A 33 -1.38 -23.06 12.72
N VAL A 34 -1.07 -23.59 13.90
CA VAL A 34 -0.95 -25.04 14.15
C VAL A 34 -2.18 -25.52 14.89
N THR A 35 -2.81 -26.57 14.39
CA THR A 35 -3.95 -27.24 15.03
C THR A 35 -3.64 -28.71 15.26
N TYR A 36 -3.88 -29.18 16.48
CA TYR A 36 -3.75 -30.60 16.82
C TYR A 36 -5.10 -31.30 16.68
N ILE A 37 -5.10 -32.42 15.96
CA ILE A 37 -6.26 -33.30 15.83
C ILE A 37 -5.88 -34.62 16.48
N TYR A 38 -6.66 -35.03 17.47
CA TYR A 38 -6.45 -36.31 18.12
C TYR A 38 -6.87 -37.45 17.19
N ASP A 39 -6.02 -38.46 17.07
CA ASP A 39 -6.22 -39.63 16.21
C ASP A 39 -5.88 -40.90 17.00
N ASP A 40 -6.92 -41.69 17.30
CA ASP A 40 -6.83 -42.95 18.03
C ASP A 40 -6.08 -44.05 17.25
N SER A 41 -5.83 -43.86 15.95
CA SER A 41 -5.07 -44.80 15.13
C SER A 41 -3.55 -44.63 15.24
N LEU A 42 -3.07 -43.51 15.81
CA LEU A 42 -1.66 -43.26 16.05
C LEU A 42 -1.18 -43.89 17.36
N GLU A 43 0.04 -44.44 17.34
CA GLU A 43 0.66 -44.95 18.57
C GLU A 43 0.88 -43.83 19.59
N LYS A 44 0.79 -44.16 20.88
CA LYS A 44 0.95 -43.17 21.95
C LYS A 44 2.32 -42.50 21.88
N GLY A 45 2.32 -41.17 21.86
CA GLY A 45 3.54 -40.35 21.79
C GLY A 45 4.04 -40.08 20.36
N MET A 46 3.31 -40.52 19.33
CA MET A 46 3.59 -40.14 17.95
C MET A 46 2.79 -38.90 17.53
N GLU A 47 3.46 -38.01 16.79
CA GLU A 47 2.83 -36.90 16.07
C GLU A 47 3.05 -37.10 14.57
N LYS A 48 2.03 -36.76 13.77
CA LYS A 48 2.11 -36.81 12.32
C LYS A 48 1.60 -35.51 11.72
N VAL A 49 2.45 -34.82 10.95
CA VAL A 49 2.04 -33.66 10.16
C VAL A 49 1.18 -34.16 9.00
N THR A 50 -0.09 -33.77 8.98
CA THR A 50 -1.04 -34.14 7.91
C THR A 50 -1.07 -33.12 6.78
N LYS A 51 -0.70 -31.87 7.08
CA LYS A 51 -0.67 -30.76 6.14
C LYS A 51 0.43 -29.78 6.54
N GLU A 52 1.34 -29.49 5.62
CA GLU A 52 2.37 -28.47 5.86
C GLU A 52 1.73 -27.08 5.92
N GLY A 53 2.13 -26.29 6.91
CA GLY A 53 1.76 -24.89 7.02
C GLY A 53 2.72 -24.02 6.21
N ILE A 54 2.18 -23.09 5.42
CA ILE A 54 2.97 -22.08 4.71
C ILE A 54 2.54 -20.72 5.23
N ASN A 55 3.51 -19.89 5.62
CA ASN A 55 3.22 -18.52 6.05
C ASN A 55 2.55 -17.74 4.93
N GLY A 56 1.45 -17.08 5.28
CA GLY A 56 0.77 -16.08 4.49
C GLY A 56 1.64 -14.85 4.20
N SER A 57 1.28 -14.07 3.19
CA SER A 57 1.78 -12.70 3.07
C SER A 57 0.69 -11.74 2.58
N VAL A 58 0.83 -10.48 3.00
CA VAL A 58 -0.03 -9.40 2.55
C VAL A 58 0.82 -8.20 2.17
N THR A 59 0.53 -7.64 1.01
CA THR A 59 1.18 -6.41 0.53
C THR A 59 0.21 -5.25 0.67
N TYR A 60 0.65 -4.19 1.33
CA TYR A 60 -0.07 -2.93 1.44
C TYR A 60 0.59 -1.91 0.51
N LYS A 61 -0.19 -1.29 -0.36
CA LYS A 61 0.24 -0.15 -1.16
C LYS A 61 -0.38 1.12 -0.60
N TYR A 62 0.46 2.09 -0.27
CA TYR A 62 0.06 3.42 0.13
C TYR A 62 0.30 4.37 -1.04
N THR A 63 -0.64 5.29 -1.25
CA THR A 63 -0.54 6.34 -2.25
C THR A 63 -0.86 7.66 -1.58
N TYR A 64 0.04 8.62 -1.73
CA TYR A 64 -0.04 9.95 -1.15
C TYR A 64 -0.07 10.95 -2.30
N GLU A 65 -1.08 11.80 -2.35
CA GLU A 65 -1.20 12.90 -3.32
C GLU A 65 -0.99 14.21 -2.55
N TYR A 66 -0.07 15.03 -3.04
CA TYR A 66 0.27 16.34 -2.49
C TYR A 66 -0.06 17.42 -3.51
N ASP A 67 -0.53 18.56 -3.02
CA ASP A 67 -0.77 19.78 -3.77
C ASP A 67 0.03 20.90 -3.07
N ASN A 68 1.02 21.47 -3.74
CA ASN A 68 1.95 22.46 -3.16
C ASN A 68 2.57 21.98 -1.83
N ASP A 69 3.08 20.74 -1.83
CA ASP A 69 3.67 20.05 -0.67
C ASP A 69 2.71 19.81 0.52
N VAL A 70 1.41 20.12 0.37
CA VAL A 70 0.36 19.77 1.33
C VAL A 70 -0.27 18.44 0.95
N LEU A 71 -0.30 17.47 1.87
CA LEU A 71 -0.98 16.19 1.65
C LEU A 71 -2.49 16.42 1.49
N VAL A 72 -3.01 16.19 0.28
CA VAL A 72 -4.44 16.35 -0.03
C VAL A 72 -5.20 15.03 -0.01
N ARG A 73 -4.52 13.91 -0.28
CA ARG A 73 -5.16 12.58 -0.27
C ARG A 73 -4.18 11.49 0.13
N SER A 74 -4.67 10.54 0.91
CA SER A 74 -3.99 9.27 1.14
C SER A 74 -4.92 8.10 0.88
N GLN A 75 -4.39 7.04 0.28
CA GLN A 75 -5.12 5.81 -0.02
C GLN A 75 -4.27 4.60 0.36
N ARG A 76 -4.93 3.57 0.89
CA ARG A 76 -4.32 2.27 1.17
C ARG A 76 -5.08 1.19 0.40
N LYS A 77 -4.35 0.38 -0.37
CA LYS A 77 -4.88 -0.81 -1.02
C LYS A 77 -4.21 -2.05 -0.46
N LYS A 78 -5.02 -3.04 -0.06
CA LYS A 78 -4.57 -4.34 0.45
C LYS A 78 -4.57 -5.35 -0.69
N TYR A 79 -3.44 -6.00 -0.89
CA TYR A 79 -3.27 -7.08 -1.85
C TYR A 79 -2.95 -8.35 -1.03
N PRO A 80 -3.94 -9.24 -0.80
CA PRO A 80 -3.65 -10.53 -0.20
C PRO A 80 -2.79 -11.33 -1.19
N GLU A 81 -1.60 -11.76 -0.77
CA GLU A 81 -0.87 -12.78 -1.52
C GLU A 81 -1.46 -14.12 -1.09
N SER A 82 -2.07 -14.83 -2.05
CA SER A 82 -2.72 -16.11 -1.81
C SER A 82 -1.69 -17.13 -1.35
N THR A 83 -1.86 -17.68 -0.16
CA THR A 83 -1.07 -18.82 0.32
C THR A 83 -1.93 -20.05 0.31
N TYR A 84 -1.81 -20.77 -0.80
CA TYR A 84 -2.36 -22.11 -0.94
C TYR A 84 -1.21 -23.10 -0.65
N PRO A 85 -1.35 -23.97 0.37
CA PRO A 85 -0.47 -25.12 0.56
C PRO A 85 -0.72 -26.22 -0.47
#